data_AF-A0A5S3YM68-F1
#
_entry.id   AF-A0A5S3YM68-F1
#
_cell.length_a   1.000
_cell.length_b   1.000
_cell.length_c   1.000
_cell.angle_alpha   90.00
_cell.angle_beta   90.00
_cell.angle_gamma   90.00
#
_symmetry.space_group_name_H-M   'P 1'
#
loop_
_entity.id
_entity.type
_entity.pdbx_description
1 polymer ?
#
loop_
_entity_poly.entity_id
_entity_poly.type
_entity_poly.pdbx_seq_one_letter_code
_entity_poly.pdbx_strand_id
1 'polypeptide(L)' 'SANLLYSPVKKLTFGAEYKVGTRETQSGLKGDITRLQFSVKYAF' A
#
# COMPACT_ATOMS: atom_id res chain seq x y z
N SER A 1 2.13 -0.84 -8.45
CA SER A 1 2.24 -0.58 -7.00
C SER A 1 3.61 -0.99 -6.50
N ALA A 2 4.16 -0.30 -5.52
CA ALA A 2 5.40 -0.66 -4.84
C ALA A 2 5.09 -0.99 -3.38
N ASN A 3 5.71 -2.03 -2.83
CA ASN A 3 5.54 -2.42 -1.43
C ASN A 3 6.94 -2.69 -0.85
N LEU A 4 7.26 -2.00 0.24
CA LEU A 4 8.50 -2.11 0.98
C LEU A 4 8.19 -2.66 2.36
N LEU A 5 8.80 -3.78 2.71
CA LEU A 5 8.73 -4.39 4.03
C LEU A 5 10.15 -4.46 4.60
N TYR A 6 10.35 -3.88 5.78
CA TYR A 6 11.62 -3.89 6.48
C TYR A 6 11.43 -4.45 7.88
N SER A 7 12.19 -5.49 8.23
CA SER A 7 12.11 -6.14 9.54
C SER A 7 13.46 -6.02 10.24
N PRO A 8 13.70 -4.96 11.04
CA PRO A 8 14.97 -4.78 11.75
C PRO A 8 15.22 -5.90 12.76
N VAL A 9 14.16 -6.48 13.31
CA VAL A 9 14.20 -7.65 14.20
C VAL A 9 13.07 -8.61 13.84
N LYS A 10 13.22 -9.92 14.09
CA LYS A 10 12.21 -10.94 13.72
C LYS A 10 10.78 -10.63 14.21
N LYS A 11 10.66 -9.93 15.33
CA LYS A 11 9.36 -9.61 15.94
C LYS A 11 8.73 -8.32 15.43
N LEU A 12 9.42 -7.51 14.63
CA LEU A 12 8.97 -6.18 14.24
C LEU A 12 9.17 -5.99 12.74
N THR A 13 8.08 -5.71 12.04
CA THR A 13 8.09 -5.40 10.60
C THR A 13 7.42 -4.05 10.36
N PHE A 14 8.11 -3.18 9.63
CA PHE A 14 7.59 -1.96 9.08
C PHE A 14 7.23 -2.19 7.61
N GLY A 15 6.12 -1.62 7.18
CA GLY A 15 5.67 -1.66 5.79
C GLY A 15 5.31 -0.28 5.28
N ALA A 16 5.67 -0.01 4.03
CA ALA A 16 5.26 1.15 3.27
C ALA A 16 4.80 0.67 1.89
N GLU A 17 3.57 1.02 1.52
CA GLU A 17 2.98 0.64 0.25
C GLU A 17 2.52 1.86 -0.54
N TYR A 18 2.91 1.90 -1.80
CA TYR A 18 2.48 2.88 -2.78
C TYR A 18 1.64 2.20 -3.86
N LYS A 19 0.38 2.61 -3.97
CA LYS A 19 -0.57 2.12 -4.98
C LYS A 19 -0.98 3.26 -5.90
N VAL A 20 -0.90 2.98 -7.19
CA VAL A 20 -1.47 3.81 -8.25
C VAL A 20 -2.49 2.93 -8.95
N GLY A 21 -3.70 3.43 -9.12
CA GLY A 21 -4.78 2.74 -9.82
C GLY A 21 -5.65 3.72 -10.58
N THR A 22 -6.19 3.25 -11.70
CA THR A 22 -7.13 3.98 -12.54
C THR A 22 -8.46 3.24 -12.45
N ARG A 23 -9.54 3.96 -12.17
CA ARG A 23 -10.90 3.41 -12.18
C ARG A 23 -11.69 4.07 -13.29
N GLU A 24 -12.18 3.27 -14.23
CA GLU A 24 -13.23 3.67 -15.16
C GLU A 24 -14.55 3.02 -14.76
N THR A 25 -15.62 3.80 -14.74
CA THR A 25 -16.98 3.32 -14.49
C THR A 25 -17.68 3.03 -15.81
N GLN A 26 -18.70 2.16 -15.81
CA GLN A 26 -19.49 1.87 -17.01
C GLN A 26 -20.16 3.11 -17.62
N SER A 27 -20.40 4.15 -16.83
CA SER A 27 -20.92 5.44 -17.28
C SER A 27 -19.86 6.37 -17.89
N GLY A 28 -18.62 5.89 -18.05
CA GLY A 28 -17.52 6.64 -18.69
C GLY A 28 -16.73 7.56 -17.74
N LEU A 29 -17.08 7.62 -16.45
CA LEU A 29 -16.33 8.41 -15.48
C LEU A 29 -14.98 7.74 -15.18
N LYS A 30 -13.90 8.51 -15.30
CA LYS A 30 -12.54 8.09 -14.98
C LYS A 30 -12.08 8.76 -13.68
N GLY A 31 -11.43 8.00 -12.81
CA GLY A 31 -10.86 8.50 -11.57
C GLY A 31 -9.52 7.84 -11.29
N ASP A 32 -8.52 8.67 -11.01
CA ASP A 32 -7.20 8.23 -10.63
C ASP A 32 -7.10 8.16 -9.10
N ILE A 33 -6.55 7.06 -8.60
CA ILE A 33 -6.26 6.90 -7.18
C ILE A 33 -4.77 6.65 -6.97
N THR A 34 -4.19 7.52 -6.15
CA THR A 34 -2.82 7.35 -5.65
C THR A 34 -2.90 7.24 -4.13
N ARG A 35 -2.39 6.14 -3.58
CA ARG A 35 -2.46 5.82 -2.15
C ARG A 35 -1.10 5.45 -1.61
N LEU A 36 -0.68 6.13 -0.54
CA LEU A 36 0.46 5.76 0.29
C LEU A 36 -0.05 5.20 1.62
N GLN A 37 0.41 4.03 2.03
CA GLN A 37 -0.01 3.34 3.24
C GLN A 37 1.19 2.90 4.05
N PHE A 38 1.16 3.14 5.36
CA PHE A 38 2.17 2.67 6.30
C PHE A 38 1.58 1.60 7.22
N SER A 39 2.39 0.62 7.60
CA SER A 39 1.97 -0.46 8.50
C SER A 39 3.10 -0.87 9.45
N VAL A 40 2.72 -1.30 10.65
CA VAL A 40 3.62 -1.94 11.61
C VAL A 40 3.00 -3.28 12.01
N LYS A 41 3.82 -4.33 12.01
CA LYS A 41 3.46 -5.64 12.52
C LYS A 41 4.40 -6.02 13.65
N TYR A 42 3.82 -6.41 14.78
CA TYR A 42 4.54 -7.02 15.89
C TYR A 42 4.13 -8.49 16.02
N ALA A 43 5.09 -9.41 16.04
CA ALA A 43 4.85 -10.85 16.17
C ALA A 43 5.25 -11.32 17.57
N PHE A 44 4.29 -11.92 18.29
CA PHE A 44 4.46 -12.45 19.65
C PHE A 44 5.04 -13.86 19.63
#